data_AF-A0A811NGS2-F1
#
_entry.id   AF-A0A811NGS2-F1
#
_cell.length_a   1.000
_cell.length_b   1.000
_cell.length_c   1.000
_cell.angle_alpha   90.00
_cell.angle_beta   90.00
_cell.angle_gamma   90.00
#
_symmetry.space_group_name_H-M   'P 1'
#
loop_
_entity.id
_entity.type
_entity.pdbx_description
1 polymer ?
#
loop_
_entity_poly.entity_id
_entity_poly.type
_entity_poly.pdbx_seq_one_letter_code
_entity_poly.pdbx_strand_id
1 'polypeptide(L)'
;MAAATATVTACAAQNSPQDFVNPHNAARAAVGLGVGPVSWDDNVAAFARSYAAQRQGDCKLVHSGPNNQYGENLFWGSSGKAWTASDAVGA
;
A
#
# COMPACT_ATOMS: atom_id res chain seq x y z
N MET A 1 -19.17 38.31 13.62
CA MET A 1 -18.12 37.82 12.69
C MET A 1 -17.71 36.44 13.16
N ALA A 2 -17.99 35.39 12.38
CA ALA A 2 -17.59 34.03 12.73
C ALA A 2 -16.14 33.82 12.30
N ALA A 3 -15.27 33.50 13.26
CA ALA A 3 -13.88 33.13 12.98
C ALA A 3 -13.87 31.68 12.46
N ALA A 4 -13.46 31.49 11.21
CA ALA A 4 -13.22 30.17 10.65
C ALA A 4 -11.86 29.65 11.16
N THR A 5 -11.88 28.61 11.99
CA THR A 5 -10.69 27.86 12.38
C THR A 5 -10.22 27.02 11.20
N ALA A 6 -9.12 27.43 10.56
CA ALA A 6 -8.45 26.62 9.56
C ALA A 6 -7.76 25.44 10.25
N THR A 7 -8.31 24.23 10.08
CA THR A 7 -7.64 23.00 10.50
C THR A 7 -6.49 22.73 9.53
N VAL A 8 -5.26 22.98 9.98
CA VAL A 8 -4.06 22.51 9.29
C VAL A 8 -4.07 20.98 9.40
N THR A 9 -4.53 20.31 8.35
CA THR A 9 -4.38 18.85 8.24
C THR A 9 -2.90 18.59 8.04
N ALA A 10 -2.21 18.20 9.12
CA ALA A 10 -0.90 17.58 9.00
C ALA A 10 -1.03 16.45 7.98
N CYS A 11 -0.16 16.41 6.97
CA CYS A 11 -0.08 15.32 6.02
C CYS A 11 0.38 14.06 6.76
N ALA A 12 -0.49 13.45 7.55
CA ALA A 12 -0.31 12.06 7.94
C ALA A 12 -0.26 11.29 6.63
N ALA A 13 0.85 10.59 6.38
CA ALA A 13 0.85 9.56 5.35
C ALA A 13 -0.37 8.69 5.64
N GLN A 14 -1.31 8.60 4.69
CA GLN A 14 -2.58 7.89 4.91
C GLN A 14 -2.38 6.43 5.32
N ASN A 15 -1.17 5.90 5.11
CA ASN A 15 -0.80 4.52 5.35
C ASN A 15 0.55 4.45 6.08
N SER A 16 0.59 3.68 7.16
CA SER A 16 1.82 3.27 7.85
C SER A 16 2.34 1.93 7.30
N PRO A 17 3.61 1.58 7.52
CA PRO A 17 4.14 0.23 7.23
C PRO A 17 3.26 -0.91 7.76
N GLN A 18 2.71 -0.73 8.97
CA GLN A 18 1.90 -1.74 9.66
C GLN A 18 0.56 -1.98 8.97
N ASP A 19 0.00 -0.97 8.28
CA ASP A 19 -1.24 -1.11 7.50
C ASP A 19 -1.05 -2.03 6.28
N PHE A 20 0.19 -2.29 5.87
CA PHE A 20 0.52 -3.30 4.86
C PHE A 20 0.89 -4.64 5.49
N VAL A 21 1.80 -4.64 6.47
CA VAL A 21 2.43 -5.88 6.97
C VAL A 21 1.48 -6.69 7.85
N ASN A 22 0.65 -6.03 8.67
CA ASN A 22 -0.27 -6.73 9.57
C ASN A 22 -1.29 -7.60 8.81
N PRO A 23 -2.05 -7.09 7.82
CA PRO A 23 -2.99 -7.93 7.08
C PRO A 23 -2.31 -9.06 6.31
N HIS A 24 -1.12 -8.83 5.74
CA HIS A 24 -0.32 -9.91 5.14
C HIS A 24 0.03 -11.00 6.16
N ASN A 25 0.52 -10.61 7.34
CA ASN A 25 0.90 -11.56 8.38
C ASN A 25 -0.31 -12.30 8.96
N ALA A 26 -1.48 -11.68 9.03
CA ALA A 26 -2.72 -12.35 9.39
C ALA A 26 -3.08 -13.44 8.37
N ALA A 27 -3.00 -13.15 7.07
CA ALA A 27 -3.22 -14.13 6.01
C ALA A 27 -2.19 -15.27 6.04
N ARG A 28 -0.91 -14.96 6.26
CA ARG A 28 0.17 -15.95 6.39
C ARG A 28 -0.04 -16.88 7.58
N ALA A 29 -0.43 -16.33 8.74
CA ALA A 29 -0.73 -17.11 9.93
C ALA A 29 -1.92 -18.06 9.73
N ALA A 30 -2.92 -17.65 8.95
CA ALA A 30 -4.10 -18.48 8.65
C ALA A 30 -3.78 -19.73 7.81
N VAL A 31 -2.69 -19.71 7.02
CA VAL A 31 -2.24 -20.88 6.23
C VAL A 31 -1.65 -21.98 7.13
N GLY A 32 -1.07 -21.63 8.27
CA GLY A 32 -0.56 -22.58 9.26
C GLY A 32 0.94 -22.88 9.17
N LEU A 33 1.35 -24.05 9.66
CA LEU A 33 2.75 -24.39 9.94
C LEU A 33 3.62 -24.31 8.68
N GLY A 34 4.68 -23.49 8.74
CA GLY A 34 5.68 -23.33 7.68
C GLY A 34 5.69 -21.95 6.99
N VAL A 35 4.67 -21.12 7.21
CA VAL A 35 4.59 -19.76 6.64
C VAL A 35 4.88 -18.72 7.73
N GLY A 36 6.17 -18.39 7.92
CA GLY A 36 6.59 -17.38 8.91
C GLY A 36 6.14 -15.96 8.53
N PRO A 37 6.05 -15.00 9.47
CA PRO A 37 5.68 -13.62 9.16
C PRO A 37 6.74 -12.92 8.31
N VAL A 38 6.34 -11.85 7.63
CA VAL A 38 7.22 -10.90 6.95
C VAL A 38 7.37 -9.61 7.76
N SER A 39 8.47 -8.90 7.55
CA SER A 39 8.74 -7.57 8.09
C SER A 39 8.71 -6.52 7.00
N TRP A 40 8.52 -5.26 7.40
CA TRP A 40 8.68 -4.13 6.48
C TRP A 40 10.13 -3.98 6.04
N ASP A 41 10.34 -3.62 4.77
CA ASP A 41 11.64 -3.26 4.19
C ASP A 41 11.49 -1.94 3.42
N ASP A 42 12.30 -0.95 3.78
CA ASP A 42 12.20 0.39 3.21
C ASP A 42 12.64 0.46 1.73
N ASN A 43 13.49 -0.46 1.27
CA ASN A 43 13.89 -0.54 -0.13
C ASN A 43 12.75 -1.09 -0.98
N VAL A 44 12.06 -2.14 -0.51
CA VAL A 44 10.85 -2.67 -1.15
C VAL A 44 9.78 -1.59 -1.22
N ALA A 45 9.57 -0.86 -0.13
CA ALA A 45 8.60 0.23 -0.06
C ALA A 45 8.96 1.41 -1.00
N ALA A 46 10.25 1.76 -1.11
CA ALA A 46 10.71 2.78 -2.05
C ALA A 46 10.47 2.33 -3.51
N PHE A 47 10.77 1.08 -3.84
CA PHE A 47 10.48 0.50 -5.16
C PHE A 47 8.98 0.53 -5.48
N ALA A 48 8.14 0.01 -4.59
CA ALA A 48 6.69 -0.04 -4.79
C ALA A 48 6.08 1.35 -4.97
N ARG A 49 6.51 2.34 -4.18
CA ARG A 49 6.07 3.74 -4.34
C ARG A 49 6.50 4.33 -5.68
N SER A 50 7.75 4.11 -6.09
CA SER A 50 8.26 4.59 -7.39
C SER A 50 7.47 3.97 -8.53
N TYR A 51 7.18 2.68 -8.47
CA TYR A 51 6.45 1.98 -9.52
C TYR A 51 4.98 2.42 -9.59
N ALA A 52 4.30 2.56 -8.45
CA ALA A 52 2.94 3.10 -8.39
C ALA A 52 2.86 4.52 -9.00
N ALA A 53 3.86 5.37 -8.75
CA ALA A 53 3.94 6.70 -9.33
C ALA A 53 4.12 6.69 -10.87
N GLN A 54 4.74 5.64 -11.44
CA GLN A 54 4.81 5.47 -12.90
C GLN A 54 3.45 5.09 -13.51
N ARG A 55 2.61 4.35 -12.76
CA ARG A 55 1.28 3.89 -13.21
C ARG A 55 0.13 4.83 -12.88
N GLN A 56 0.34 5.85 -12.05
CA GLN A 56 -0.75 6.75 -11.63
C GLN A 56 -1.48 7.45 -12.80
N GLY A 57 -0.81 7.62 -13.95
CA GLY A 57 -1.41 8.24 -15.14
C GLY A 57 -2.30 7.33 -15.97
N ASP A 58 -2.05 6.01 -15.96
CA ASP A 58 -2.80 5.02 -16.76
C ASP A 58 -3.64 4.07 -15.91
N CYS A 59 -3.37 4.00 -14.61
CA CYS A 59 -4.02 3.14 -13.64
C CYS A 59 -3.99 1.64 -13.98
N LYS A 60 -3.07 1.20 -14.86
CA LYS A 60 -3.05 -0.18 -15.35
C LYS A 60 -2.35 -1.10 -14.35
N LEU A 61 -2.96 -2.26 -14.11
CA LEU A 61 -2.40 -3.37 -13.32
C LEU A 61 -1.40 -4.19 -14.16
N VAL A 62 -0.32 -3.56 -14.60
CA VAL A 62 0.75 -4.21 -15.35
C VAL A 62 1.94 -4.37 -14.42
N HIS A 63 2.50 -5.57 -14.35
CA HIS A 63 3.66 -5.84 -13.50
C HIS A 63 4.92 -5.09 -13.98
N SER A 64 5.81 -4.74 -13.04
CA SER A 64 7.05 -3.98 -13.29
C SER A 64 8.07 -4.66 -14.21
N GLY A 65 7.84 -5.93 -14.55
CA GLY A 65 8.56 -6.64 -15.61
C GLY A 65 9.79 -7.40 -15.11
N PRO A 66 10.61 -7.94 -16.03
CA PRO A 66 11.62 -8.96 -15.72
C PRO A 66 12.82 -8.46 -14.92
N ASN A 67 13.03 -7.14 -14.82
CA ASN A 67 14.12 -6.55 -14.03
C ASN A 67 13.73 -6.32 -12.56
N ASN A 68 12.49 -6.64 -12.18
CA ASN A 68 12.06 -6.58 -10.79
C ASN A 68 12.55 -7.81 -10.01
N GLN A 69 13.29 -7.58 -8.94
CA GLN A 69 13.79 -8.62 -8.04
C GLN A 69 12.80 -9.02 -6.93
N TYR A 70 11.69 -8.29 -6.80
CA TYR A 70 10.67 -8.50 -5.78
C TYR A 70 9.42 -9.19 -6.36
N GLY A 71 8.72 -9.98 -5.53
CA GLY A 71 7.34 -10.36 -5.82
C GLY A 71 6.43 -9.13 -5.77
N GLU A 72 5.37 -9.11 -6.59
CA GLU A 72 4.54 -7.92 -6.74
C GLU A 72 3.05 -8.28 -6.78
N ASN A 73 2.25 -7.54 -6.00
CA ASN A 73 0.81 -7.47 -6.13
C ASN A 73 0.44 -6.02 -6.48
N LEU A 74 -0.55 -5.84 -7.35
CA LEU A 74 -1.01 -4.52 -7.77
C LEU A 74 -2.49 -4.36 -7.44
N PHE A 75 -2.85 -3.20 -6.91
CA PHE A 75 -4.21 -2.83 -6.60
C PHE A 75 -4.56 -1.51 -7.29
N TRP A 76 -5.79 -1.43 -7.80
CA TRP A 76 -6.38 -0.21 -8.29
C TRP A 76 -7.81 -0.10 -7.79
N GLY A 77 -8.22 1.10 -7.38
CA GLY A 77 -9.56 1.39 -6.93
C GLY A 77 -10.16 2.56 -7.70
N SER A 78 -11.47 2.50 -7.94
CA SER A 78 -12.19 3.57 -8.63
C SER A 78 -12.15 4.90 -7.88
N SER A 79 -12.38 6.01 -8.59
CA SER A 79 -12.58 7.30 -7.96
C SER A 79 -13.76 7.30 -6.98
N GLY A 80 -13.76 8.23 -6.02
CA GLY A 80 -14.85 8.41 -5.05
C GLY A 80 -14.62 7.76 -3.69
N LYS A 81 -13.53 7.02 -3.50
CA LYS A 81 -13.08 6.49 -2.19
C LYS A 81 -11.62 6.84 -1.94
N ALA A 82 -11.28 7.21 -0.70
CA ALA A 82 -9.90 7.25 -0.24
C ALA A 82 -9.46 5.82 0.12
N TRP A 83 -8.89 5.11 -0.84
CA TRP A 83 -8.40 3.75 -0.66
C TRP A 83 -7.21 3.71 0.31
N THR A 84 -7.23 2.77 1.24
CA THR A 84 -6.17 2.56 2.24
C THR A 84 -5.28 1.38 1.85
N ALA A 85 -4.11 1.28 2.49
CA ALA A 85 -3.23 0.12 2.38
C ALA A 85 -3.95 -1.17 2.77
N SER A 86 -4.71 -1.15 3.85
CA SER A 86 -5.49 -2.30 4.31
C SER A 86 -6.55 -2.74 3.28
N ASP A 87 -7.19 -1.80 2.58
CA ASP A 87 -8.11 -2.13 1.48
C ASP A 87 -7.37 -2.85 0.34
N ALA A 88 -6.17 -2.38 -0.01
CA ALA A 88 -5.38 -2.97 -1.09
C ALA A 88 -4.87 -4.37 -0.77
N VAL A 89 -4.52 -4.63 0.50
CA VAL A 89 -4.00 -5.94 0.94
C VAL A 89 -5.13 -6.95 1.19
N GLY A 90 -6.30 -6.48 1.63
CA GLY A 90 -7.46 -7.32 1.90
C GLY A 90 -8.39 -7.56 0.70
N ALA A 91 -8.05 -7.03 -0.47
CA ALA A 91 -8.86 -7.11 -1.69
C ALA A 91 -8.99 -8.53 -2.27
#